data_AF-A0AA38G8D7-F1
#
_entry.id   AF-A0AA38G8D7-F1
#
_cell.length_a   1.000
_cell.length_b   1.000
_cell.length_c   1.000
_cell.angle_alpha   90.00
_cell.angle_beta   90.00
_cell.angle_gamma   90.00
#
_symmetry.space_group_name_H-M   'P 1'
#
loop_
_entity.id
_entity.type
_entity.pdbx_description
1 polymer ?
#
loop_
_entity_poly.entity_id
_entity_poly.type
_entity_poly.pdbx_seq_one_letter_code
_entity_poly.pdbx_strand_id
1 'polypeptide(L)'
;MKIMGLVTVVLLVLGCVASVICENDDGAAKVFDDNFKVMWAEDHVKTSENGHVWHLSLDQQSGSGFQSKHKYKFGWFSMKLKLVPGDSAGVVTAYYMSSNNEMNRDELDFEFLGNRSGEPYALQTNIYAKGTGGREQRHILWFDPTEDFHTYSILWNSHQIVFFADQIPVRVHRHTKATTHVFPREQGMYMFSSIWNADDWATRGGLEKTNWALAPFVSSYKKFHAVGCKWEDSYPACNSTTAETEKWWDESVAWSLNDKQKKDYRWVRSNYMVYDYCYDKTRFSTQPVECSVAPWD
;
A
#
# COMPACT_ATOMS: atom_id res chain seq x y z
N MET A 1 -23.44 -72.57 -49.73
CA MET A 1 -24.29 -72.53 -48.51
C MET A 1 -23.57 -71.67 -47.49
N LYS A 2 -24.11 -70.46 -47.19
CA LYS A 2 -24.21 -69.79 -45.86
C LYS A 2 -23.08 -70.12 -44.84
N ILE A 3 -22.28 -69.22 -44.25
CA ILE A 3 -22.46 -67.92 -43.54
C ILE A 3 -21.02 -67.47 -43.19
N MET A 4 -20.47 -66.29 -43.50
CA MET A 4 -20.76 -64.90 -43.09
C MET A 4 -20.67 -64.63 -41.57
N GLY A 5 -19.45 -64.50 -41.05
CA GLY A 5 -19.16 -63.89 -39.75
C GLY A 5 -18.60 -62.48 -39.95
N LEU A 6 -19.44 -61.46 -39.80
CA LEU A 6 -19.10 -60.05 -39.86
C LEU A 6 -18.36 -59.66 -38.56
N VAL A 7 -17.10 -59.23 -38.65
CA VAL A 7 -16.40 -58.60 -37.52
C VAL A 7 -16.74 -57.12 -37.56
N THR A 8 -17.62 -56.69 -36.66
CA THR A 8 -17.97 -55.28 -36.46
C THR A 8 -16.81 -54.58 -35.76
N VAL A 9 -16.03 -53.81 -36.50
CA VAL A 9 -15.06 -52.86 -35.93
C VAL A 9 -15.84 -51.64 -35.45
N VAL A 10 -16.01 -51.53 -34.13
CA VAL A 10 -16.55 -50.32 -33.49
C VAL A 10 -15.44 -49.28 -33.45
N LEU A 11 -15.46 -48.32 -34.38
CA LEU A 11 -14.67 -47.10 -34.28
C LEU A 11 -15.28 -46.20 -33.20
N LEU A 12 -14.65 -46.17 -32.02
CA LEU A 12 -14.87 -45.15 -31.00
C LEU A 12 -14.25 -43.84 -31.48
N VAL A 13 -15.07 -42.95 -32.04
CA VAL A 13 -14.70 -41.55 -32.28
C VAL A 13 -14.73 -40.83 -30.92
N LEU A 14 -13.58 -40.75 -30.26
CA LEU A 14 -13.36 -39.85 -29.13
C LEU A 14 -13.32 -38.40 -29.67
N GLY A 15 -14.48 -37.77 -29.75
CA GLY A 15 -14.58 -36.33 -29.94
C GLY A 15 -14.09 -35.62 -28.68
N CYS A 16 -12.85 -35.14 -28.69
CA CYS A 16 -12.39 -34.12 -27.74
C CYS A 16 -13.11 -32.81 -28.07
N VAL A 17 -14.29 -32.61 -27.50
CA VAL A 17 -14.84 -31.27 -27.34
C VAL A 17 -14.05 -30.65 -26.20
N ALA A 18 -12.99 -29.91 -26.53
CA ALA A 18 -12.38 -28.98 -25.59
C ALA A 18 -13.44 -27.90 -25.30
N SER A 19 -14.24 -28.12 -24.26
CA SER A 19 -15.00 -27.07 -23.61
C SER A 19 -13.99 -26.05 -23.11
N VAL A 20 -13.80 -24.98 -23.87
CA VAL A 20 -13.25 -23.74 -23.35
C VAL A 20 -14.24 -23.31 -22.28
N ILE A 21 -13.91 -23.59 -21.02
CA ILE A 21 -14.57 -22.94 -19.89
C ILE A 21 -14.07 -21.50 -19.98
N CYS A 22 -14.87 -20.62 -20.58
CA CYS A 22 -14.75 -19.21 -20.30
C CYS A 22 -15.08 -19.07 -18.81
N GLU A 23 -14.05 -18.98 -17.96
CA GLU A 23 -14.25 -18.50 -16.61
C GLU A 23 -14.82 -17.08 -16.73
N ASN A 24 -16.10 -16.93 -16.41
CA ASN A 24 -16.71 -15.62 -16.24
C ASN A 24 -15.98 -14.93 -15.09
N ASP A 25 -15.26 -13.85 -15.43
CA ASP A 25 -14.44 -13.03 -14.53
C ASP A 25 -15.30 -12.08 -13.67
N ASP A 26 -16.36 -12.61 -13.07
CA ASP A 26 -17.23 -11.86 -12.12
C ASP A 26 -16.55 -11.67 -10.75
N GLY A 27 -15.39 -12.30 -10.52
CA GLY A 27 -14.67 -12.28 -9.25
C GLY A 27 -13.89 -11.00 -8.98
N ALA A 28 -13.49 -10.25 -10.02
CA ALA A 28 -12.47 -9.23 -9.92
C ALA A 28 -13.01 -7.81 -9.66
N ALA A 29 -14.08 -7.39 -10.36
CA ALA A 29 -14.84 -6.19 -10.00
C ALA A 29 -15.39 -6.29 -8.57
N LYS A 30 -15.78 -7.53 -8.20
CA LYS A 30 -16.15 -7.89 -6.85
C LYS A 30 -15.01 -7.67 -5.83
N VAL A 31 -13.72 -7.78 -6.18
CA VAL A 31 -12.63 -7.50 -5.22
C VAL A 31 -12.58 -6.03 -4.82
N PHE A 32 -12.67 -5.08 -5.77
CA PHE A 32 -12.72 -3.66 -5.41
C PHE A 32 -13.97 -3.37 -4.59
N ASP A 33 -15.13 -3.74 -5.13
CA ASP A 33 -16.41 -3.43 -4.52
C ASP A 33 -16.59 -4.11 -3.16
N ASP A 34 -16.04 -5.30 -2.93
CA ASP A 34 -16.10 -5.96 -1.62
C ASP A 34 -15.27 -5.22 -0.56
N ASN A 35 -14.18 -4.56 -0.96
CA ASN A 35 -13.19 -4.03 -0.02
C ASN A 35 -13.22 -2.50 0.09
N PHE A 36 -13.63 -1.79 -0.95
CA PHE A 36 -13.45 -0.36 -1.11
C PHE A 36 -14.73 0.35 -1.51
N LYS A 37 -14.72 1.67 -1.34
CA LYS A 37 -15.67 2.61 -1.93
C LYS A 37 -14.92 3.83 -2.41
N VAL A 38 -15.37 4.41 -3.51
CA VAL A 38 -14.84 5.69 -3.99
C VAL A 38 -15.18 6.79 -2.97
N MET A 39 -14.24 7.70 -2.75
CA MET A 39 -14.42 8.83 -1.82
C MET A 39 -14.90 10.09 -2.55
N TRP A 40 -14.33 10.39 -3.73
CA TRP A 40 -14.73 11.50 -4.60
C TRP A 40 -14.32 11.21 -6.05
N ALA A 41 -14.92 11.95 -6.99
CA ALA A 41 -14.66 11.87 -8.43
C ALA A 41 -14.75 10.43 -8.98
N GLU A 42 -15.94 9.84 -8.92
CA GLU A 42 -16.22 8.49 -9.42
C GLU A 42 -15.88 8.31 -10.91
N ASP A 43 -16.01 9.37 -11.70
CA ASP A 43 -15.64 9.41 -13.12
C ASP A 43 -14.12 9.31 -13.37
N HIS A 44 -13.31 9.56 -12.33
CA HIS A 44 -11.85 9.44 -12.31
C HIS A 44 -11.36 8.13 -11.68
N VAL A 45 -12.27 7.23 -11.29
CA VAL A 45 -11.96 5.88 -10.83
C VAL A 45 -12.45 4.88 -11.87
N LYS A 46 -11.53 4.16 -12.50
CA LYS A 46 -11.87 3.16 -13.52
C LYS A 46 -11.35 1.80 -13.14
N THR A 47 -12.09 0.77 -13.55
CA THR A 47 -11.67 -0.62 -13.42
C THR A 47 -11.41 -1.18 -14.82
N SER A 48 -10.36 -1.98 -14.97
CA SER A 48 -10.07 -2.69 -16.22
C SER A 48 -11.23 -3.62 -16.61
N GLU A 49 -11.34 -3.98 -17.88
CA GLU A 49 -12.43 -4.85 -18.39
C GLU A 49 -12.56 -6.16 -17.61
N ASN A 50 -11.42 -6.71 -17.17
CA ASN A 50 -11.33 -7.93 -16.38
C ASN A 50 -11.43 -7.69 -14.86
N GLY A 51 -11.83 -6.52 -14.39
CA GLY A 51 -12.06 -6.23 -12.97
C GLY A 51 -10.80 -6.13 -12.08
N HIS A 52 -9.65 -6.57 -12.55
CA HIS A 52 -8.48 -6.88 -11.71
C HIS A 52 -7.56 -5.70 -11.43
N VAL A 53 -7.67 -4.63 -12.21
CA VAL A 53 -6.85 -3.42 -12.08
C VAL A 53 -7.76 -2.22 -11.92
N TRP A 54 -7.46 -1.40 -10.92
CA TRP A 54 -8.16 -0.15 -10.63
C TRP A 54 -7.24 1.00 -10.96
N HIS A 55 -7.81 2.08 -11.49
CA HIS A 55 -7.09 3.24 -11.97
C HIS A 55 -7.64 4.48 -11.28
N LEU A 56 -6.75 5.27 -10.69
CA LEU A 56 -7.05 6.62 -10.23
C LEU A 56 -6.42 7.60 -11.20
N SER A 57 -7.23 8.51 -11.74
CA SER A 57 -6.77 9.59 -12.60
C SER A 57 -6.80 10.96 -11.92
N LEU A 58 -5.90 11.83 -12.37
CA LEU A 58 -5.82 13.24 -12.00
C LEU A 58 -5.75 14.09 -13.28
N ASP A 59 -6.60 15.11 -13.37
CA ASP A 59 -6.53 16.18 -14.35
C ASP A 59 -6.81 17.55 -13.69
N GLN A 60 -6.94 18.61 -14.49
CA GLN A 60 -7.18 19.97 -13.98
C GLN A 60 -8.50 20.12 -13.20
N GLN A 61 -9.46 19.24 -13.43
CA GLN A 61 -10.78 19.29 -12.80
C GLN A 61 -10.73 18.64 -11.43
N SER A 62 -10.15 17.44 -11.33
CA SER A 62 -10.10 16.71 -10.07
C SER A 62 -9.00 15.65 -10.04
N GLY A 63 -8.53 15.37 -8.82
CA GLY A 63 -7.93 14.09 -8.48
C GLY A 63 -9.01 13.05 -8.16
N SER A 64 -8.60 11.92 -7.60
CA SER A 64 -9.54 10.87 -7.17
C SER A 64 -8.98 10.06 -6.02
N GLY A 65 -9.85 9.33 -5.33
CA GLY A 65 -9.43 8.46 -4.23
C GLY A 65 -10.51 7.48 -3.80
N PHE A 66 -10.06 6.41 -3.15
CA PHE A 66 -10.92 5.38 -2.56
C PHE A 66 -10.49 5.08 -1.13
N GLN A 67 -11.41 4.52 -0.35
CA GLN A 67 -11.17 4.07 1.01
C GLN A 67 -11.72 2.67 1.24
N SER A 68 -11.13 1.93 2.19
CA SER A 68 -11.65 0.63 2.59
C SER A 68 -13.02 0.76 3.26
N LYS A 69 -13.86 -0.26 3.11
CA LYS A 69 -15.18 -0.33 3.76
C LYS A 69 -15.08 -0.56 5.27
N HIS A 70 -13.99 -1.17 5.72
CA HIS A 70 -13.75 -1.48 7.13
C HIS A 70 -12.52 -0.76 7.64
N LYS A 71 -12.59 -0.38 8.92
CA LYS A 71 -11.42 0.00 9.72
C LYS A 71 -10.73 -1.26 10.20
N TYR A 72 -9.43 -1.14 10.41
CA TYR A 72 -8.62 -2.18 11.00
C TYR A 72 -7.81 -1.63 12.17
N LYS A 73 -7.51 -2.50 13.14
CA LYS A 73 -6.52 -2.23 14.17
C LYS A 73 -5.53 -3.37 14.20
N PHE A 74 -4.29 -3.05 13.82
CA PHE A 74 -3.23 -4.01 13.59
C PHE A 74 -3.52 -4.99 12.45
N GLY A 75 -2.46 -5.50 11.84
CA GLY A 75 -2.50 -6.45 10.74
C GLY A 75 -1.40 -6.22 9.73
N TRP A 76 -1.56 -6.93 8.62
CA TRP A 76 -0.79 -6.79 7.40
C TRP A 76 -1.67 -6.26 6.30
N PHE A 77 -1.26 -5.15 5.70
CA PHE A 77 -1.99 -4.47 4.64
C PHE A 77 -1.08 -4.32 3.44
N SER A 78 -1.52 -4.79 2.28
CA SER A 78 -0.69 -4.84 1.09
C SER A 78 -1.49 -4.55 -0.16
N MET A 79 -0.87 -3.83 -1.08
CA MET A 79 -1.43 -3.52 -2.39
C MET A 79 -0.31 -3.51 -3.42
N LYS A 80 -0.59 -3.94 -4.65
CA LYS A 80 0.31 -3.71 -5.78
C LYS A 80 -0.02 -2.38 -6.45
N LEU A 81 0.96 -1.51 -6.58
CA LEU A 81 0.83 -0.21 -7.22
C LEU A 81 1.76 -0.14 -8.44
N LYS A 82 1.30 0.53 -9.49
CA LYS A 82 2.12 1.01 -10.60
C LYS A 82 1.87 2.52 -10.76
N LEU A 83 2.94 3.30 -10.70
CA LEU A 83 2.86 4.76 -10.64
C LEU A 83 2.69 5.40 -12.01
N VAL A 84 2.47 6.72 -12.01
CA VAL A 84 2.28 7.52 -13.23
C VAL A 84 3.57 7.50 -14.07
N PRO A 85 3.53 7.02 -15.32
CA PRO A 85 4.70 7.04 -16.20
C PRO A 85 4.97 8.44 -16.76
N GLY A 86 6.17 8.66 -17.29
CA GLY A 86 6.54 9.93 -17.94
C GLY A 86 6.78 11.07 -16.95
N ASP A 87 6.37 12.29 -17.30
CA ASP A 87 6.47 13.45 -16.41
C ASP A 87 5.26 13.47 -15.47
N SER A 88 5.54 13.31 -14.19
CA SER A 88 4.59 13.32 -13.09
C SER A 88 4.97 14.36 -12.02
N ALA A 89 5.81 15.34 -12.37
CA ALA A 89 6.19 16.39 -11.42
C ALA A 89 4.95 17.09 -10.86
N GLY A 90 4.95 17.36 -9.56
CA GLY A 90 3.84 17.95 -8.82
C GLY A 90 2.70 16.99 -8.49
N VAL A 91 2.72 15.75 -8.98
CA VAL A 91 1.68 14.74 -8.71
C VAL A 91 2.11 13.84 -7.54
N VAL A 92 1.20 13.64 -6.58
CA VAL A 92 1.38 12.67 -5.49
C VAL A 92 0.38 11.54 -5.67
N THR A 93 0.89 10.31 -5.68
CA THR A 93 0.10 9.10 -5.45
C THR A 93 0.26 8.69 -4.00
N ALA A 94 -0.83 8.55 -3.25
CA ALA A 94 -0.79 8.16 -1.85
C ALA A 94 -1.42 6.78 -1.62
N TYR A 95 -0.84 5.99 -0.71
CA TYR A 95 -1.41 4.77 -0.16
C TYR A 95 -1.15 4.77 1.34
N TYR A 96 -2.21 4.94 2.12
CA TYR A 96 -2.04 5.31 3.53
C TYR A 96 -3.18 4.79 4.40
N MET A 97 -2.89 4.58 5.68
CA MET A 97 -3.89 4.27 6.70
C MET A 97 -4.19 5.52 7.51
N SER A 98 -5.45 5.82 7.82
CA SER A 98 -5.79 6.97 8.66
C SER A 98 -7.05 6.75 9.50
N SER A 99 -7.12 7.35 10.69
CA SER A 99 -8.33 7.37 11.53
C SER A 99 -9.21 8.59 11.24
N ASN A 100 -10.50 8.51 11.60
CA ASN A 100 -11.54 9.47 11.15
C ASN A 100 -11.46 10.90 11.71
N ASN A 101 -10.44 11.27 12.50
CA ASN A 101 -10.39 12.56 13.18
C ASN A 101 -9.15 13.35 12.79
N GLU A 102 -9.27 14.29 11.87
CA GLU A 102 -8.13 15.06 11.35
C GLU A 102 -7.23 15.69 12.42
N MET A 103 -7.81 16.19 13.51
CA MET A 103 -7.07 16.88 14.58
C MET A 103 -6.29 15.93 15.49
N ASN A 104 -6.74 14.68 15.62
CA ASN A 104 -6.16 13.68 16.53
C ASN A 104 -5.88 12.36 15.82
N ARG A 105 -5.69 12.39 14.51
CA ARG A 105 -5.61 11.16 13.71
C ARG A 105 -4.33 10.40 14.00
N ASP A 106 -4.47 9.09 13.96
CA ASP A 106 -3.34 8.21 13.71
C ASP A 106 -3.29 7.99 12.19
N GLU A 107 -2.10 8.05 11.60
CA GLU A 107 -1.92 7.93 10.15
C GLU A 107 -0.57 7.31 9.80
N LEU A 108 -0.54 6.45 8.77
CA LEU A 108 0.65 5.76 8.26
C LEU A 108 0.70 5.92 6.74
N ASP A 109 1.70 6.63 6.24
CA ASP A 109 1.70 7.08 4.85
C ASP A 109 2.76 6.37 4.00
N PHE A 110 2.36 5.97 2.80
CA PHE A 110 3.21 6.00 1.62
C PHE A 110 2.74 7.12 0.69
N GLU A 111 3.65 8.01 0.33
CA GLU A 111 3.42 9.07 -0.65
C GLU A 111 4.51 8.99 -1.72
N PHE A 112 4.09 8.73 -2.95
CA PHE A 112 4.98 8.67 -4.10
C PHE A 112 5.00 10.03 -4.79
N LEU A 113 6.12 10.72 -4.66
CA LEU A 113 6.33 12.05 -5.19
C LEU A 113 6.82 11.93 -6.63
N GLY A 114 5.99 12.33 -7.58
CA GLY A 114 6.33 12.31 -9.00
C GLY A 114 7.45 13.26 -9.37
N ASN A 115 7.98 13.10 -10.58
CA ASN A 115 9.15 13.83 -11.04
C ASN A 115 9.10 14.06 -12.55
N ARG A 116 10.03 14.87 -13.07
CA ARG A 116 10.19 15.07 -14.51
C ARG A 116 10.56 13.74 -15.20
N SER A 117 10.20 13.60 -16.46
CA SER A 117 10.54 12.40 -17.25
C SER A 117 12.03 12.09 -17.16
N GLY A 118 12.37 10.84 -16.81
CA GLY A 118 13.75 10.37 -16.66
C GLY A 118 14.40 10.63 -15.30
N GLU A 119 13.75 11.42 -14.43
CA GLU A 119 14.19 11.63 -13.06
C GLU A 119 13.50 10.65 -12.09
N PRO A 120 14.15 10.23 -11.00
CA PRO A 120 13.62 9.20 -10.13
C PRO A 120 12.43 9.69 -9.30
N TYR A 121 11.46 8.79 -9.08
CA TYR A 121 10.44 8.95 -8.04
C TYR A 121 11.07 8.96 -6.64
N ALA A 122 10.46 9.72 -5.73
CA ALA A 122 10.75 9.61 -4.30
C ALA A 122 9.57 8.95 -3.56
N LEU A 123 9.85 7.90 -2.79
CA LEU A 123 8.93 7.32 -1.84
C LEU A 123 9.09 8.01 -0.49
N GLN A 124 8.10 8.80 -0.08
CA GLN A 124 7.97 9.36 1.25
C GLN A 124 7.14 8.43 2.13
N THR A 125 7.61 8.21 3.37
CA THR A 125 6.79 7.62 4.43
C THR A 125 6.62 8.62 5.56
N ASN A 126 5.46 8.61 6.21
CA ASN A 126 5.18 9.46 7.37
C ASN A 126 4.35 8.70 8.41
N ILE A 127 4.39 9.18 9.65
CA ILE A 127 3.66 8.60 10.77
C ILE A 127 3.07 9.73 11.61
N TYR A 128 1.74 9.78 11.69
CA TYR A 128 1.02 10.58 12.65
C TYR A 128 0.56 9.72 13.81
N ALA A 129 0.77 10.22 15.02
CA ALA A 129 0.16 9.70 16.23
C ALA A 129 -0.55 10.84 16.94
N LYS A 130 -1.84 10.67 17.23
CA LYS A 130 -2.65 11.68 17.94
C LYS A 130 -2.55 13.07 17.30
N GLY A 131 -2.68 13.11 15.98
CA GLY A 131 -2.62 14.34 15.16
C GLY A 131 -1.23 14.91 14.95
N THR A 132 -0.20 14.39 15.62
CA THR A 132 1.18 14.87 15.46
C THR A 132 1.91 14.00 14.46
N GLY A 133 2.22 14.56 13.29
CA GLY A 133 3.04 13.92 12.25
C GLY A 133 4.46 14.47 12.21
N GLY A 134 4.95 14.70 11.00
CA GLY A 134 6.24 15.32 10.77
C GLY A 134 7.44 14.38 10.90
N ARG A 135 7.19 13.11 10.62
CA ARG A 135 8.16 12.03 10.71
C ARG A 135 8.53 11.54 9.32
N GLU A 136 8.71 12.44 8.36
CA GLU A 136 8.95 12.07 6.97
C GLU A 136 10.30 11.38 6.82
N GLN A 137 10.32 10.28 6.08
CA GLN A 137 11.55 9.68 5.52
C GLN A 137 11.35 9.51 4.03
N ARG A 138 12.34 9.89 3.21
CA ARG A 138 12.26 9.79 1.75
C ARG A 138 13.32 8.86 1.21
N HIS A 139 12.94 8.04 0.24
CA HIS A 139 13.80 7.06 -0.41
C HIS A 139 13.67 7.18 -1.93
N ILE A 140 14.76 7.01 -2.66
CA ILE A 140 14.70 6.66 -4.08
C ILE A 140 14.51 5.14 -4.19
N LEU A 141 13.69 4.66 -5.11
CA LEU A 141 13.46 3.22 -5.26
C LEU A 141 14.59 2.57 -6.08
N TRP A 142 14.90 1.31 -5.79
CA TRP A 142 15.91 0.51 -6.51
C TRP A 142 15.37 -0.14 -7.80
N PHE A 143 14.20 0.32 -8.24
CA PHE A 143 13.49 -0.08 -9.45
C PHE A 143 12.70 1.13 -9.97
N ASP A 144 12.27 1.07 -11.23
CA ASP A 144 11.35 2.04 -11.79
C ASP A 144 9.91 1.66 -11.41
N PRO A 145 9.23 2.43 -10.53
CA PRO A 145 7.88 2.09 -10.05
C PRO A 145 6.77 2.35 -11.09
N THR A 146 7.11 2.86 -12.28
CA THR A 146 6.18 3.16 -13.37
C THR A 146 6.09 2.02 -14.39
N GLU A 147 7.11 1.17 -14.47
CA GLU A 147 7.24 0.11 -15.48
C GLU A 147 6.41 -1.14 -15.12
N ASP A 148 6.41 -1.57 -13.86
CA ASP A 148 5.61 -2.71 -13.39
C ASP A 148 4.97 -2.47 -12.01
N PHE A 149 4.09 -3.39 -11.62
CA PHE A 149 3.41 -3.39 -10.34
C PHE A 149 4.30 -3.94 -9.22
N HIS A 150 4.68 -3.04 -8.32
CA HIS A 150 5.42 -3.36 -7.10
C HIS A 150 4.49 -3.46 -5.89
N THR A 151 4.85 -4.31 -4.93
CA THR A 151 4.06 -4.54 -3.73
C THR A 151 4.47 -3.55 -2.64
N TYR A 152 3.53 -2.78 -2.11
CA TYR A 152 3.75 -1.92 -0.96
C TYR A 152 2.91 -2.42 0.21
N SER A 153 3.55 -2.62 1.36
CA SER A 153 2.91 -3.25 2.50
C SER A 153 3.22 -2.54 3.81
N ILE A 154 2.26 -2.55 4.72
CA ILE A 154 2.39 -2.09 6.10
C ILE A 154 2.11 -3.27 7.02
N LEU A 155 3.11 -3.66 7.81
CA LEU A 155 2.90 -4.45 9.02
C LEU A 155 2.68 -3.47 10.16
N TRP A 156 1.54 -3.53 10.83
CA TRP A 156 1.23 -2.73 12.00
C TRP A 156 0.78 -3.64 13.12
N ASN A 157 1.53 -3.70 14.22
CA ASN A 157 1.15 -4.48 15.39
C ASN A 157 1.45 -3.73 16.69
N SER A 158 1.26 -4.41 17.81
CA SER A 158 1.45 -3.88 19.15
C SER A 158 2.90 -3.54 19.51
N HIS A 159 3.87 -3.95 18.68
CA HIS A 159 5.32 -3.83 18.91
C HIS A 159 6.02 -2.92 17.89
N GLN A 160 5.52 -2.84 16.66
CA GLN A 160 6.14 -2.06 15.60
C GLN A 160 5.19 -1.74 14.45
N ILE A 161 5.58 -0.73 13.68
CA ILE A 161 5.12 -0.49 12.32
C ILE A 161 6.31 -0.72 11.40
N VAL A 162 6.11 -1.47 10.32
CA VAL A 162 7.11 -1.70 9.28
C VAL A 162 6.49 -1.42 7.92
N PHE A 163 7.14 -0.54 7.17
CA PHE A 163 6.81 -0.24 5.77
C PHE A 163 7.71 -1.09 4.88
N PHE A 164 7.12 -1.74 3.88
CA PHE A 164 7.81 -2.58 2.91
C PHE A 164 7.57 -2.11 1.48
N ALA A 165 8.61 -2.23 0.65
CA ALA A 165 8.50 -2.26 -0.81
C ALA A 165 9.05 -3.62 -1.29
N ASP A 166 8.25 -4.41 -1.98
CA ASP A 166 8.56 -5.79 -2.41
C ASP A 166 9.15 -6.69 -1.31
N GLN A 167 8.53 -6.67 -0.13
CA GLN A 167 8.96 -7.41 1.07
C GLN A 167 10.31 -6.95 1.65
N ILE A 168 10.93 -5.91 1.10
CA ILE A 168 12.12 -5.26 1.66
C ILE A 168 11.66 -4.15 2.61
N PRO A 169 12.01 -4.20 3.90
CA PRO A 169 11.65 -3.16 4.86
C PRO A 169 12.37 -1.86 4.52
N VAL A 170 11.61 -0.79 4.27
CA VAL A 170 12.14 0.56 4.02
C VAL A 170 12.14 1.42 5.28
N ARG A 171 11.23 1.15 6.22
CA ARG A 171 11.12 1.87 7.49
C ARG A 171 10.62 0.96 8.60
N VAL A 172 11.16 1.13 9.80
CA VAL A 172 10.67 0.52 11.05
C VAL A 172 10.43 1.63 12.06
N HIS A 173 9.29 1.59 12.74
CA HIS A 173 8.95 2.46 13.86
C HIS A 173 8.54 1.60 15.05
N ARG A 174 9.31 1.67 16.13
CA ARG A 174 9.18 0.76 17.28
C ARG A 174 8.23 1.30 18.32
N HIS A 175 7.46 0.41 18.93
CA HIS A 175 6.69 0.69 20.13
C HIS A 175 7.48 0.24 21.37
N THR A 176 7.96 1.21 22.13
CA THR A 176 8.62 1.04 23.42
C THR A 176 7.94 1.94 24.45
N LYS A 177 8.31 1.83 25.72
CA LYS A 177 7.84 2.76 26.77
C LYS A 177 8.13 4.23 26.43
N ALA A 178 9.26 4.50 25.77
CA ALA A 178 9.65 5.85 25.38
C ALA A 178 8.82 6.39 24.20
N THR A 179 8.34 5.51 23.32
CA THR A 179 7.66 5.91 22.07
C THR A 179 6.14 5.71 22.11
N THR A 180 5.57 5.27 23.22
CA THR A 180 4.11 5.06 23.37
C THR A 180 3.25 6.27 22.97
N HIS A 181 3.74 7.50 23.19
CA HIS A 181 3.00 8.72 22.85
C HIS A 181 3.08 9.10 21.36
N VAL A 182 4.00 8.49 20.61
CA VAL A 182 4.21 8.70 19.16
C VAL A 182 3.95 7.43 18.35
N PHE A 183 3.20 6.48 18.91
CA PHE A 183 2.87 5.21 18.25
C PHE A 183 1.35 5.07 18.06
N PRO A 184 0.86 4.91 16.81
CA PRO A 184 -0.52 4.57 16.49
C PRO A 184 -0.97 3.26 17.13
N ARG A 185 -1.73 3.34 18.23
CA ARG A 185 -2.18 2.16 18.98
C ARG A 185 -3.65 2.16 19.29
N GLU A 186 -4.26 3.32 19.48
CA GLU A 186 -5.58 3.38 20.11
C GLU A 186 -6.72 3.31 19.09
N GLN A 187 -6.52 3.86 17.90
CA GLN A 187 -7.57 4.08 16.92
C GLN A 187 -7.54 3.03 15.79
N GLY A 188 -8.71 2.53 15.39
CA GLY A 188 -8.85 1.82 14.13
C GLY A 188 -8.69 2.77 12.94
N MET A 189 -7.96 2.33 11.91
CA MET A 189 -7.69 3.11 10.70
C MET A 189 -8.34 2.46 9.47
N TYR A 190 -8.88 3.28 8.57
CA TYR A 190 -9.20 2.85 7.22
C TYR A 190 -7.93 2.85 6.36
N MET A 191 -7.96 2.07 5.28
CA MET A 191 -6.97 2.16 4.21
C MET A 191 -7.49 3.09 3.13
N PHE A 192 -6.61 3.94 2.61
CA PHE A 192 -6.91 4.93 1.61
C PHE A 192 -5.91 4.86 0.47
N SER A 193 -6.36 5.29 -0.70
CA SER A 193 -5.45 5.68 -1.77
C SER A 193 -6.02 6.85 -2.54
N SER A 194 -5.13 7.73 -3.01
CA SER A 194 -5.52 8.92 -3.76
C SER A 194 -4.43 9.35 -4.73
N ILE A 195 -4.84 10.11 -5.73
CA ILE A 195 -3.94 10.85 -6.63
C ILE A 195 -4.35 12.32 -6.64
N TRP A 196 -3.39 13.21 -6.41
CA TRP A 196 -3.67 14.64 -6.26
C TRP A 196 -2.46 15.51 -6.61
N ASN A 197 -2.72 16.78 -6.88
CA ASN A 197 -1.71 17.79 -7.16
C ASN A 197 -1.15 18.38 -5.86
N ALA A 198 0.16 18.39 -5.73
CA ALA A 198 0.90 18.84 -4.57
C ALA A 198 2.06 19.78 -4.98
N ASP A 199 1.77 20.67 -5.94
CA ASP A 199 2.74 21.56 -6.59
C ASP A 199 3.61 22.35 -5.60
N ASP A 200 3.09 22.66 -4.42
CA ASP A 200 3.79 23.49 -3.43
C ASP A 200 4.95 22.77 -2.74
N TRP A 201 5.05 21.44 -2.85
CA TRP A 201 6.08 20.71 -2.09
C TRP A 201 6.57 19.39 -2.72
N ALA A 202 5.79 18.73 -3.59
CA ALA A 202 6.06 17.35 -3.99
C ALA A 202 7.38 17.17 -4.73
N THR A 203 7.61 17.94 -5.79
CA THR A 203 8.78 17.74 -6.66
C THR A 203 9.80 18.83 -6.45
N ARG A 204 11.03 18.42 -6.09
CA ARG A 204 12.14 19.32 -5.74
C ARG A 204 11.76 20.38 -4.70
N GLY A 205 10.96 20.00 -3.71
CA GLY A 205 10.48 20.91 -2.67
C GLY A 205 9.51 21.97 -3.18
N GLY A 206 8.78 21.67 -4.26
CA GLY A 206 7.77 22.56 -4.85
C GLY A 206 8.26 23.48 -5.96
N LEU A 207 9.53 23.34 -6.37
CA LEU A 207 10.10 24.13 -7.48
C LEU A 207 9.54 23.69 -8.84
N GLU A 208 9.23 22.40 -9.00
CA GLU A 208 8.71 21.84 -10.24
C GLU A 208 7.20 21.66 -10.13
N LYS A 209 6.47 22.28 -11.06
CA LYS A 209 5.00 22.29 -11.10
C LYS A 209 4.45 21.28 -12.10
N THR A 210 3.21 20.87 -11.86
CA THR A 210 2.47 19.95 -12.72
C THR A 210 2.26 20.55 -14.09
N ASN A 211 2.69 19.82 -15.13
CA ASN A 211 2.40 20.18 -16.51
C ASN A 211 1.06 19.58 -16.92
N TRP A 212 -0.02 20.32 -16.70
CA TRP A 212 -1.38 19.86 -16.96
C TRP A 212 -1.68 19.52 -18.43
N ALA A 213 -0.83 19.93 -19.39
CA ALA A 213 -0.96 19.49 -20.79
C ALA A 213 -0.70 17.98 -20.96
N LEU A 214 -0.12 17.32 -19.95
CA LEU A 214 0.16 15.88 -19.93
C LEU A 214 -0.91 15.07 -19.19
N ALA A 215 -1.96 15.73 -18.69
CA ALA A 215 -3.09 15.04 -18.08
C ALA A 215 -3.83 14.17 -19.12
N PRO A 216 -4.48 13.07 -18.69
CA PRO A 216 -4.60 12.62 -17.31
C PRO A 216 -3.36 11.88 -16.80
N PHE A 217 -3.00 12.14 -15.54
CA PHE A 217 -2.02 11.35 -14.81
C PHE A 217 -2.73 10.15 -14.19
N VAL A 218 -2.21 8.93 -14.38
CA VAL A 218 -2.91 7.71 -13.95
C VAL A 218 -2.02 6.82 -13.10
N SER A 219 -2.48 6.52 -11.88
CA SER A 219 -1.89 5.49 -11.01
C SER A 219 -2.77 4.24 -11.05
N SER A 220 -2.16 3.05 -10.97
CA SER A 220 -2.85 1.77 -11.11
C SER A 220 -2.63 0.86 -9.90
N TYR A 221 -3.67 0.12 -9.53
CA TYR A 221 -3.73 -0.68 -8.30
C TYR A 221 -4.26 -2.08 -8.62
N LYS A 222 -3.74 -3.10 -7.94
CA LYS A 222 -4.31 -4.45 -7.97
C LYS A 222 -3.91 -5.28 -6.76
N LYS A 223 -4.55 -6.44 -6.60
CA LYS A 223 -4.22 -7.46 -5.59
C LYS A 223 -4.14 -6.89 -4.17
N PHE A 224 -5.22 -6.26 -3.73
CA PHE A 224 -5.37 -5.87 -2.32
C PHE A 224 -5.38 -7.12 -1.44
N HIS A 225 -4.59 -7.07 -0.37
CA HIS A 225 -4.56 -8.11 0.64
C HIS A 225 -4.47 -7.47 2.02
N ALA A 226 -5.51 -7.66 2.82
CA ALA A 226 -5.56 -7.25 4.22
C ALA A 226 -5.83 -8.46 5.11
N VAL A 227 -4.90 -8.73 6.01
CA VAL A 227 -5.07 -9.68 7.11
C VAL A 227 -4.86 -8.91 8.39
N GLY A 228 -5.95 -8.38 8.92
CA GLY A 228 -5.93 -7.51 10.09
C GLY A 228 -7.20 -7.65 10.91
N CYS A 229 -7.16 -7.14 12.13
CA CYS A 229 -8.34 -7.18 12.98
C CYS A 229 -9.30 -6.07 12.56
N LYS A 230 -10.48 -6.46 12.05
CA LYS A 230 -11.55 -5.49 11.74
C LYS A 230 -11.97 -4.81 13.04
N TRP A 231 -11.90 -3.48 13.03
CA TRP A 231 -12.28 -2.67 14.17
C TRP A 231 -13.80 -2.48 14.16
N GLU A 232 -14.47 -3.02 15.17
CA GLU A 232 -15.91 -2.83 15.40
C GLU A 232 -16.14 -1.86 16.56
N ASP A 233 -17.14 -0.98 16.44
CA ASP A 233 -17.45 0.04 17.45
C ASP A 233 -18.11 -0.57 18.73
N SER A 234 -18.28 -1.89 18.81
CA SER A 234 -18.71 -2.64 20.01
C SER A 234 -17.64 -3.62 20.51
N TYR A 235 -17.21 -3.43 21.76
CA TYR A 235 -16.14 -4.14 22.46
C TYR A 235 -16.47 -5.62 22.78
N PRO A 236 -15.48 -6.56 22.79
CA PRO A 236 -14.06 -6.37 22.53
C PRO A 236 -13.63 -6.97 21.19
N ALA A 237 -13.70 -6.23 20.11
CA ALA A 237 -12.98 -6.61 18.88
C ALA A 237 -11.58 -5.97 18.92
N CYS A 238 -10.53 -6.79 18.85
CA CYS A 238 -9.11 -6.40 18.73
C CYS A 238 -8.29 -6.15 20.00
N ASN A 239 -8.64 -6.77 21.14
CA ASN A 239 -7.65 -7.04 22.19
C ASN A 239 -6.76 -8.23 21.77
N SER A 240 -5.46 -8.19 22.05
CA SER A 240 -4.46 -9.22 21.72
C SER A 240 -4.69 -10.58 22.42
N THR A 241 -5.88 -10.83 22.96
CA THR A 241 -6.18 -11.94 23.87
C THR A 241 -7.47 -12.68 23.54
N THR A 242 -8.21 -12.33 22.48
CA THR A 242 -9.40 -13.09 22.08
C THR A 242 -9.01 -14.28 21.20
N ALA A 243 -9.11 -15.47 21.78
CA ALA A 243 -8.62 -16.78 21.33
C ALA A 243 -9.22 -17.36 20.03
N GLU A 244 -9.84 -16.56 19.15
CA GLU A 244 -10.57 -17.09 17.99
C GLU A 244 -9.87 -16.92 16.63
N THR A 245 -8.67 -16.32 16.59
CA THR A 245 -7.75 -16.47 15.46
C THR A 245 -6.32 -16.28 15.96
N GLU A 246 -5.43 -17.24 15.72
CA GLU A 246 -3.97 -17.04 15.86
C GLU A 246 -3.55 -15.95 14.88
N LYS A 247 -3.48 -14.71 15.36
CA LYS A 247 -3.10 -13.56 14.54
C LYS A 247 -1.59 -13.58 14.39
N TRP A 248 -1.09 -14.12 13.28
CA TRP A 248 0.36 -14.26 13.05
C TRP A 248 1.16 -12.96 13.26
N TRP A 249 0.55 -11.78 13.04
CA TRP A 249 1.20 -10.47 13.23
C TRP A 249 1.39 -10.10 14.70
N ASP A 250 0.76 -10.83 15.62
CA ASP A 250 0.89 -10.68 17.06
C ASP A 250 1.73 -11.82 17.68
N GLU A 251 2.27 -12.71 16.86
CA GLU A 251 3.25 -13.71 17.28
C GLU A 251 4.67 -13.11 17.35
N SER A 252 5.51 -13.69 18.19
CA SER A 252 6.90 -13.22 18.42
C SER A 252 7.72 -13.08 17.14
N VAL A 253 7.43 -13.90 16.12
CA VAL A 253 8.08 -13.84 14.80
C VAL A 253 7.81 -12.54 14.04
N ALA A 254 6.72 -11.82 14.36
CA ALA A 254 6.34 -10.56 13.76
C ALA A 254 6.68 -9.33 14.63
N TRP A 255 7.22 -9.55 15.84
CA TRP A 255 7.56 -8.47 16.77
C TRP A 255 8.91 -7.81 16.49
N SER A 256 9.74 -8.40 15.63
CA SER A 256 10.99 -7.80 15.16
C SER A 256 11.30 -8.29 13.75
N LEU A 257 12.19 -7.58 13.04
CA LEU A 257 12.68 -8.04 11.75
C LEU A 257 13.56 -9.28 11.91
N ASN A 258 13.47 -10.23 10.99
CA ASN A 258 14.42 -11.34 10.91
C ASN A 258 15.79 -10.86 10.38
N ASP A 259 16.81 -11.71 10.47
CA ASP A 259 18.19 -11.29 10.13
C ASP A 259 18.39 -10.93 8.65
N LYS A 260 17.63 -11.53 7.74
CA LYS A 260 17.63 -11.12 6.33
C LYS A 260 17.04 -9.72 6.18
N GLN A 261 15.86 -9.49 6.76
CA GLN A 261 15.18 -8.20 6.75
C GLN A 261 16.04 -7.09 7.39
N LYS A 262 16.78 -7.37 8.45
CA LYS A 262 17.74 -6.43 9.06
C LYS A 262 18.84 -6.03 8.08
N LYS A 263 19.39 -6.98 7.31
CA LYS A 263 20.41 -6.71 6.28
C LYS A 263 19.82 -5.87 5.16
N ASP A 264 18.64 -6.25 4.65
CA ASP A 264 17.96 -5.53 3.58
C ASP A 264 17.63 -4.09 4.01
N TYR A 265 17.11 -3.89 5.23
CA TYR A 265 16.84 -2.56 5.79
C TYR A 265 18.09 -1.67 5.84
N ARG A 266 19.22 -2.21 6.31
CA ARG A 266 20.49 -1.47 6.34
C ARG A 266 20.93 -1.09 4.93
N TRP A 267 20.80 -2.00 3.98
CA TRP A 267 21.11 -1.73 2.57
C TRP A 267 20.22 -0.61 2.00
N VAL A 268 18.91 -0.64 2.25
CA VAL A 268 17.99 0.44 1.82
C VAL A 268 18.43 1.77 2.42
N ARG A 269 18.63 1.83 3.73
CA ARG A 269 19.01 3.09 4.40
C ARG A 269 20.33 3.66 3.92
N SER A 270 21.32 2.81 3.66
CA SER A 270 22.65 3.27 3.24
C SER A 270 22.70 3.73 1.78
N ASN A 271 21.86 3.17 0.90
CA ASN A 271 21.98 3.40 -0.54
C ASN A 271 20.85 4.26 -1.13
N TYR A 272 19.69 4.31 -0.48
CA TYR A 272 18.47 4.85 -1.09
C TYR A 272 17.78 5.92 -0.27
N MET A 273 18.07 6.06 1.03
CA MET A 273 17.47 7.09 1.86
C MET A 273 18.09 8.47 1.56
N VAL A 274 17.25 9.42 1.17
CA VAL A 274 17.67 10.79 0.78
C VAL A 274 17.24 11.86 1.77
N TYR A 275 16.28 11.55 2.64
CA TYR A 275 15.88 12.43 3.74
C TYR A 275 15.38 11.61 4.93
N ASP A 276 15.75 12.04 6.13
CA ASP A 276 15.31 11.45 7.39
C ASP A 276 15.12 12.54 8.44
N TYR A 277 13.88 12.76 8.85
CA TYR A 277 13.50 13.78 9.84
C TYR A 277 14.33 13.70 11.13
N CYS A 278 14.81 12.51 11.51
CA CYS A 278 15.63 12.30 12.71
C CYS A 278 16.94 13.10 12.70
N TYR A 279 17.41 13.53 11.53
CA TYR A 279 18.67 14.27 11.36
C TYR A 279 18.44 15.71 10.86
N ASP A 280 17.19 16.13 10.67
CA ASP A 280 16.85 17.50 10.28
C ASP A 280 16.85 18.43 11.50
N LYS A 281 18.01 19.04 11.74
CA LYS A 281 18.21 20.01 12.84
C LYS A 281 17.52 21.34 12.60
N THR A 282 17.17 21.66 11.37
CA THR A 282 16.44 22.90 11.04
C THR A 282 15.01 22.80 11.57
N ARG A 283 14.40 21.63 11.40
CA ARG A 283 13.04 21.36 11.87
C ARG A 283 12.98 20.93 13.32
N PHE A 284 13.94 20.10 13.75
CA PHE A 284 13.99 19.54 15.10
C PHE A 284 15.28 19.96 15.79
N SER A 285 15.22 21.08 16.52
CA SER A 285 16.34 21.56 17.33
C SER A 285 16.75 20.55 18.41
N THR A 286 15.78 19.79 18.92
CA THR A 286 15.99 18.58 19.75
C THR A 286 15.50 17.37 18.96
N GLN A 287 16.34 16.34 18.86
CA GLN A 287 16.00 15.13 18.13
C GLN A 287 14.76 14.45 18.74
N PRO A 288 13.77 14.04 17.93
CA PRO A 288 12.62 13.29 18.40
C PRO A 288 13.04 12.01 19.13
N VAL A 289 12.36 11.68 20.22
CA VAL A 289 12.74 10.60 21.15
C VAL A 289 12.83 9.24 20.47
N GLU A 290 11.92 8.96 19.54
CA GLU A 290 11.85 7.72 18.77
C GLU A 290 13.09 7.50 17.88
N CYS A 291 13.81 8.55 17.51
CA CYS A 291 14.99 8.45 16.65
C CYS A 291 16.18 7.77 17.34
N SER A 292 16.18 7.75 18.67
CA SER A 292 17.20 7.07 19.47
C SER A 292 16.91 5.58 19.68
N VAL A 293 15.70 5.13 19.33
CA VAL A 293 15.29 3.73 19.50
C VAL A 293 15.84 2.90 18.35
N ALA A 294 16.59 1.84 18.67
CA ALA A 294 17.10 0.96 17.64
C ALA A 294 15.96 0.25 16.90
N PRO A 295 16.05 0.06 15.57
CA PRO A 295 14.98 -0.54 14.77
C PRO A 295 14.63 -2.00 15.12
N TRP A 296 15.36 -2.65 16.02
CA TRP A 296 15.21 -4.07 16.35
C TRP A 296 15.36 -4.39 17.84
N ASP A 297 15.45 -3.36 18.68
CA ASP A 297 15.44 -3.52 20.15
C ASP A 297 14.00 -3.51 20.69
#